data_AF-A0A6N4WV56-F1
#
_entry.id   AF-A0A6N4WV56-F1
#
_cell.length_a   1.000
_cell.length_b   1.000
_cell.length_c   1.000
_cell.angle_alpha   90.00
_cell.angle_beta   90.00
_cell.angle_gamma   90.00
#
_symmetry.space_group_name_H-M   'P 1'
#
loop_
_entity.id
_entity.type
_entity.pdbx_description
1 polymer ?
#
loop_
_entity_poly.entity_id
_entity_poly.type
_entity_poly.pdbx_seq_one_letter_code
_entity_poly.pdbx_strand_id
1 'polypeptide(L)'
;MFKMLRFTLPLILALFVLTGCRKQPPTPVMDGGLGSNASQFDNGGTGLDIMANGEDSSWGNPDGGEFGDIGLTERPAGMNTGDNTYGDYTMYRGQLDSVYFGFDSSSISASERFKLQAAADHLSANQADAILIEGRCDWYGTADYNLALGERRANSARDYLLTLGVRDDRINTLSKGSLEATSGLSKSESGQDRRADLIILKK
;
A
#
# COMPACT_ATOMS: atom_id res chain seq x y z
N MET A 1 69.10 -27.00 -28.52
CA MET A 1 68.04 -28.02 -28.33
C MET A 1 68.14 -28.56 -26.92
N PHE A 2 67.23 -28.19 -26.01
CA PHE A 2 66.67 -29.06 -24.97
C PHE A 2 65.50 -28.30 -24.33
N LYS A 3 64.33 -28.92 -24.42
CA LYS A 3 63.03 -28.48 -23.90
C LYS A 3 62.89 -29.13 -22.51
N MET A 4 62.48 -28.39 -21.48
CA MET A 4 61.69 -28.96 -20.38
C MET A 4 60.90 -27.89 -19.63
N LEU A 5 59.60 -27.98 -19.84
CA LEU A 5 58.48 -27.48 -19.07
C LEU A 5 58.39 -28.24 -17.74
N ARG A 6 58.09 -27.57 -16.61
CA ARG A 6 57.04 -27.96 -15.61
C ARG A 6 57.02 -27.10 -14.33
N PHE A 7 55.86 -26.47 -14.13
CA PHE A 7 55.06 -26.35 -12.89
C PHE A 7 55.74 -25.91 -11.57
N THR A 8 55.41 -24.70 -11.12
CA THR A 8 54.94 -24.41 -9.74
C THR A 8 54.20 -23.06 -9.69
N LEU A 9 52.87 -23.10 -9.57
CA LEU A 9 52.06 -22.11 -8.83
C LEU A 9 51.69 -22.80 -7.50
N PRO A 10 51.35 -22.13 -6.37
CA PRO A 10 50.86 -20.74 -6.26
C PRO A 10 51.40 -19.92 -5.05
N LEU A 11 51.26 -18.59 -5.07
CA LEU A 11 51.13 -17.81 -3.83
C LEU A 11 49.91 -16.91 -3.96
N ILE A 12 48.84 -17.36 -3.32
CA ILE A 12 47.59 -16.65 -3.10
C ILE A 12 47.90 -15.50 -2.13
N LEU A 13 47.90 -14.26 -2.61
CA LEU A 13 47.76 -13.10 -1.74
C LEU A 13 46.32 -12.61 -1.83
N ALA A 14 45.56 -12.97 -0.81
CA ALA A 14 44.22 -12.47 -0.56
C ALA A 14 44.25 -10.94 -0.43
N LEU A 15 43.60 -10.24 -1.34
CA LEU A 15 43.16 -8.87 -1.11
C LEU A 15 41.64 -8.87 -0.94
N PHE A 16 41.23 -8.87 0.32
CA PHE A 16 39.88 -8.55 0.77
C PHE A 16 39.46 -7.18 0.18
N VAL A 17 38.51 -7.18 -0.75
CA VAL A 17 37.77 -5.96 -1.11
C VAL A 17 36.32 -6.16 -0.66
N LEU A 18 36.08 -5.65 0.54
CA LEU A 18 34.82 -5.30 1.18
C LEU A 18 33.58 -5.41 0.27
N THR A 19 32.90 -6.54 0.36
CA THR A 19 31.49 -6.62 -0.01
C THR A 19 30.73 -5.83 1.05
N GLY A 20 30.43 -4.57 0.75
CA GLY A 20 29.61 -3.72 1.61
C GLY A 20 28.25 -4.36 1.82
N CYS A 21 27.84 -4.45 3.09
CA CYS A 21 26.46 -4.71 3.43
C CYS A 21 25.61 -3.57 2.86
N ARG A 22 24.90 -3.80 1.76
CA ARG A 22 23.80 -2.92 1.35
C ARG A 22 22.73 -3.05 2.42
N LYS A 23 22.60 -2.04 3.27
CA LYS A 23 21.50 -1.91 4.23
C LYS A 23 20.20 -1.90 3.43
N GLN A 24 19.48 -3.01 3.46
CA GLN A 24 18.15 -3.10 2.90
C GLN A 24 17.28 -2.09 3.68
N PRO A 25 16.51 -1.20 3.02
CA PRO A 25 15.56 -0.36 3.75
C PRO A 25 14.61 -1.27 4.53
N PRO A 26 14.23 -0.88 5.75
CA PRO A 26 13.39 -1.71 6.60
C PRO A 26 12.09 -2.03 5.86
N THR A 27 11.80 -3.31 5.68
CA THR A 27 10.43 -3.74 5.42
C THR A 27 9.65 -3.47 6.69
N PRO A 28 8.50 -2.77 6.65
CA PRO A 28 7.63 -2.68 7.81
C PRO A 28 7.25 -4.10 8.24
N VAL A 29 7.69 -4.50 9.43
CA VAL A 29 7.31 -5.74 10.09
C VAL A 29 5.91 -5.52 10.67
N MET A 30 4.96 -6.31 10.21
CA MET A 30 3.65 -6.44 10.86
C MET A 30 3.83 -7.42 12.02
N ASP A 31 3.63 -6.96 13.26
CA ASP A 31 3.52 -7.86 14.40
C ASP A 31 2.17 -8.58 14.30
N GLY A 32 2.23 -9.87 13.99
CA GLY A 32 1.07 -10.74 13.94
C GLY A 32 0.62 -11.11 15.35
N GLY A 33 -0.23 -10.28 15.94
CA GLY A 33 -0.92 -10.57 17.20
C GLY A 33 -2.34 -11.08 16.97
N LEU A 34 -2.51 -12.40 16.80
CA LEU A 34 -3.79 -13.09 16.93
C LEU A 34 -4.27 -13.00 18.39
N GLY A 35 -5.15 -12.04 18.67
CA GLY A 35 -5.91 -11.95 19.93
C GLY A 35 -7.18 -12.78 19.84
N SER A 36 -7.10 -14.03 20.25
CA SER A 36 -8.23 -14.90 20.54
C SER A 36 -9.12 -14.33 21.64
N ASN A 37 -10.41 -14.13 21.37
CA ASN A 37 -11.46 -14.21 22.39
C ASN A 37 -12.74 -14.79 21.78
N ALA A 38 -12.83 -16.12 21.86
CA ALA A 38 -14.10 -16.81 21.81
C ALA A 38 -14.83 -16.56 23.14
N SER A 39 -16.01 -15.94 23.09
CA SER A 39 -17.06 -16.07 24.11
C SER A 39 -18.37 -16.27 23.33
N GLN A 40 -18.72 -17.53 23.08
CA GLN A 40 -19.69 -18.30 23.87
C GLN A 40 -21.06 -17.61 23.89
N PHE A 41 -21.80 -17.81 22.80
CA PHE A 41 -23.23 -17.49 22.71
C PHE A 41 -24.00 -18.57 23.47
N ASP A 42 -24.52 -18.23 24.65
CA ASP A 42 -25.55 -19.00 25.36
C ASP A 42 -26.92 -18.52 24.88
N ASN A 43 -27.74 -19.45 24.41
CA ASN A 43 -29.06 -19.18 23.83
C ASN A 43 -30.12 -19.85 24.72
N GLY A 44 -30.67 -19.08 25.64
CA GLY A 44 -31.82 -19.45 26.46
C GLY A 44 -32.82 -18.31 26.49
N GLY A 45 -33.76 -18.29 25.54
CA GLY A 45 -34.82 -17.29 25.49
C GLY A 45 -35.81 -17.55 24.35
N THR A 46 -36.97 -18.08 24.72
CA THR A 46 -38.08 -18.52 23.88
C THR A 46 -38.68 -17.44 22.96
N GLY A 47 -38.95 -17.81 21.71
CA GLY A 47 -40.18 -17.47 21.01
C GLY A 47 -40.14 -16.29 20.02
N LEU A 48 -40.51 -16.59 18.76
CA LEU A 48 -41.37 -15.80 17.84
C LEU A 48 -41.16 -14.27 17.80
N ASP A 49 -40.88 -13.58 16.69
CA ASP A 49 -41.46 -13.69 15.35
C ASP A 49 -40.65 -12.85 14.34
N ILE A 50 -40.72 -13.24 13.07
CA ILE A 50 -40.41 -12.40 11.92
C ILE A 50 -41.50 -11.32 11.79
N MET A 51 -41.18 -10.04 11.97
CA MET A 51 -41.89 -8.92 11.33
C MET A 51 -40.95 -7.77 10.98
N ALA A 52 -41.02 -7.36 9.72
CA ALA A 52 -40.52 -6.07 9.25
C ALA A 52 -41.45 -4.94 9.71
N ASN A 53 -40.88 -3.84 10.22
CA ASN A 53 -41.24 -2.43 9.96
C ASN A 53 -40.62 -1.54 11.06
N GLY A 54 -40.02 -0.40 10.66
CA GLY A 54 -39.71 0.70 11.57
C GLY A 54 -38.22 1.00 11.74
N GLU A 55 -37.67 1.78 10.81
CA GLU A 55 -36.90 3.00 11.08
C GLU A 55 -36.54 3.30 12.55
N ASP A 56 -35.28 3.02 12.92
CA ASP A 56 -34.50 3.69 13.98
C ASP A 56 -33.01 3.44 13.71
N SER A 57 -32.33 4.51 13.30
CA SER A 57 -30.88 4.64 13.33
C SER A 57 -30.41 4.91 14.77
N SER A 58 -30.05 3.85 15.49
CA SER A 58 -29.34 3.97 16.76
C SER A 58 -28.32 2.84 16.92
N TRP A 59 -27.26 2.89 16.11
CA TRP A 59 -25.98 2.27 16.46
C TRP A 59 -25.27 3.16 17.50
N GLY A 60 -25.90 3.30 18.66
CA GLY A 60 -25.31 3.90 19.85
C GLY A 60 -24.41 2.86 20.51
N ASN A 61 -23.10 3.13 20.49
CA ASN A 61 -22.11 2.33 21.20
C ASN A 61 -22.40 2.46 22.71
N PRO A 62 -22.71 1.38 23.45
CA PRO A 62 -23.15 1.49 24.85
C PRO A 62 -22.05 1.92 25.84
N ASP A 63 -20.78 1.93 25.42
CA ASP A 63 -19.65 1.98 26.36
C ASP A 63 -18.79 3.25 26.28
N GLY A 64 -19.18 4.26 25.49
CA GLY A 64 -18.49 5.57 25.48
C GLY A 64 -16.99 5.53 25.18
N GLY A 65 -16.49 4.42 24.63
CA GLY A 65 -15.09 4.24 24.27
C GLY A 65 -14.76 5.07 23.04
N GLU A 66 -13.83 6.00 23.22
CA GLU A 66 -13.18 6.75 22.16
C GLU A 66 -12.59 5.77 21.14
N PHE A 67 -13.18 5.71 19.94
CA PHE A 67 -12.57 5.01 18.82
C PHE A 67 -11.19 5.66 18.62
N GLY A 68 -10.14 4.94 19.01
CA GLY A 68 -8.77 5.41 18.91
C GLY A 68 -8.51 5.90 17.50
N ASP A 69 -7.94 7.10 17.41
CA ASP A 69 -7.47 7.78 16.21
C ASP A 69 -6.75 6.79 15.28
N ILE A 70 -7.51 6.21 14.36
CA ILE A 70 -6.98 5.69 13.10
C ILE A 70 -6.42 6.94 12.47
N GLY A 71 -5.10 7.13 12.53
CA GLY A 71 -4.37 8.32 12.05
C GLY A 71 -4.51 8.52 10.54
N LEU A 72 -5.76 8.66 10.09
CA LEU A 72 -6.22 8.91 8.76
C LEU A 72 -5.91 10.38 8.50
N THR A 73 -5.23 10.64 7.40
CA THR A 73 -5.06 12.03 6.97
C THR A 73 -6.42 12.54 6.50
N GLU A 74 -7.04 13.43 7.28
CA GLU A 74 -8.30 14.06 6.89
C GLU A 74 -8.15 14.79 5.57
N ARG A 75 -9.07 14.53 4.65
CA ARG A 75 -9.09 15.16 3.33
C ARG A 75 -9.50 16.63 3.49
N PRO A 76 -8.74 17.61 2.94
CA PRO A 76 -9.11 19.01 3.04
C PRO A 76 -10.49 19.26 2.43
N ALA A 77 -11.33 20.03 3.15
CA ALA A 77 -12.69 20.35 2.74
C ALA A 77 -12.70 21.17 1.45
N GLY A 78 -13.46 20.72 0.44
CA GLY A 78 -13.63 21.42 -0.86
C GLY A 78 -13.20 20.62 -2.11
N MET A 79 -12.72 19.39 -1.96
CA MET A 79 -12.27 18.57 -3.09
C MET A 79 -13.45 17.88 -3.79
N ASN A 80 -13.85 18.40 -4.96
CA ASN A 80 -14.78 17.73 -5.87
C ASN A 80 -14.09 16.51 -6.49
N THR A 81 -14.66 15.31 -6.32
CA THR A 81 -14.16 14.07 -6.92
C THR A 81 -14.78 13.80 -8.31
N GLY A 82 -15.52 14.79 -8.86
CA GLY A 82 -16.32 14.66 -10.09
C GLY A 82 -15.63 15.21 -11.34
N ASP A 83 -14.66 16.10 -11.18
CA ASP A 83 -13.72 16.50 -12.20
C ASP A 83 -12.39 15.77 -11.97
N ASN A 84 -11.58 15.60 -13.01
CA ASN A 84 -10.31 14.88 -12.96
C ASN A 84 -9.23 15.70 -12.20
N THR A 85 -9.57 16.20 -11.02
CA THR A 85 -8.79 17.12 -10.21
C THR A 85 -8.50 16.55 -8.82
N TYR A 86 -7.43 17.04 -8.21
CA TYR A 86 -7.07 16.82 -6.82
C TYR A 86 -6.71 18.17 -6.21
N GLY A 87 -7.70 18.82 -5.59
CA GLY A 87 -7.55 20.22 -5.14
C GLY A 87 -7.36 21.12 -6.37
N ASP A 88 -6.28 21.91 -6.38
CA ASP A 88 -5.95 22.78 -7.51
C ASP A 88 -5.16 22.05 -8.63
N TYR A 89 -4.92 20.75 -8.50
CA TYR A 89 -4.16 19.98 -9.49
C TYR A 89 -5.07 19.25 -10.46
N THR A 90 -4.66 19.15 -11.72
CA THR A 90 -5.21 18.19 -12.69
C THR A 90 -4.51 16.84 -12.56
N MET A 91 -5.29 15.76 -12.51
CA MET A 91 -4.79 14.39 -12.40
C MET A 91 -4.51 13.79 -13.78
N TYR A 92 -3.35 13.19 -13.99
CA TYR A 92 -3.01 12.46 -15.22
C TYR A 92 -2.81 10.98 -14.89
N ARG A 93 -3.89 10.21 -15.03
CA ARG A 93 -3.91 8.76 -14.77
C ARG A 93 -3.31 7.98 -15.94
N GLY A 94 -2.74 6.80 -15.65
CA GLY A 94 -2.20 5.88 -16.67
C GLY A 94 -0.91 6.33 -17.35
N GLN A 95 -0.29 7.42 -16.89
CA GLN A 95 1.05 7.83 -17.35
C GLN A 95 2.17 7.02 -16.70
N LEU A 96 1.89 6.44 -15.54
CA LEU A 96 2.78 5.56 -14.79
C LEU A 96 2.06 4.25 -14.50
N ASP A 97 2.82 3.17 -14.47
CA ASP A 97 2.31 1.85 -14.10
C ASP A 97 1.99 1.76 -12.61
N SER A 98 0.88 1.10 -12.29
CA SER A 98 0.48 0.82 -10.90
C SER A 98 1.40 -0.21 -10.25
N VAL A 99 1.62 -0.02 -8.94
CA VAL A 99 2.35 -0.95 -8.07
C VAL A 99 1.39 -2.00 -7.52
N TYR A 100 1.64 -3.28 -7.76
CA TYR A 100 0.78 -4.37 -7.30
C TYR A 100 1.27 -4.99 -5.99
N PHE A 101 0.33 -5.53 -5.23
CA PHE A 101 0.58 -6.12 -3.92
C PHE A 101 0.06 -7.55 -3.81
N GLY A 102 0.71 -8.30 -2.92
CA GLY A 102 0.22 -9.61 -2.49
C GLY A 102 -1.12 -9.52 -1.75
N PHE A 103 -1.78 -10.68 -1.61
CA PHE A 103 -2.96 -10.81 -0.75
C PHE A 103 -2.60 -10.38 0.67
N ASP A 104 -3.49 -9.61 1.29
CA ASP A 104 -3.34 -9.09 2.65
C ASP A 104 -2.00 -8.42 2.97
N SER A 105 -1.40 -7.77 1.97
CA SER A 105 -0.07 -7.18 2.10
C SER A 105 0.00 -5.75 1.58
N SER A 106 0.82 -4.95 2.24
CA SER A 106 1.32 -3.65 1.76
C SER A 106 2.81 -3.66 1.43
N SER A 107 3.46 -4.84 1.45
CA SER A 107 4.88 -4.96 1.13
C SER A 107 5.13 -4.86 -0.37
N ILE A 108 6.08 -4.03 -0.76
CA ILE A 108 6.47 -3.83 -2.17
C ILE A 108 7.52 -4.87 -2.56
N SER A 109 7.13 -5.78 -3.44
CA SER A 109 8.03 -6.80 -3.97
C SER A 109 9.14 -6.18 -4.82
N ALA A 110 10.25 -6.89 -4.99
CA ALA A 110 11.38 -6.39 -5.79
C ALA A 110 10.99 -6.13 -7.25
N SER A 111 10.06 -6.91 -7.80
CA SER A 111 9.59 -6.77 -9.18
C SER A 111 8.77 -5.50 -9.41
N GLU A 112 8.22 -4.87 -8.37
CA GLU A 112 7.38 -3.67 -8.53
C GLU A 112 8.16 -2.37 -8.33
N ARG A 113 9.37 -2.45 -7.74
CA ARG A 113 10.17 -1.28 -7.39
C ARG A 113 10.59 -0.42 -8.58
N PHE A 114 10.74 -1.02 -9.77
CA PHE A 114 11.11 -0.26 -10.97
C PHE A 114 10.05 0.76 -11.38
N LYS A 115 8.77 0.51 -11.08
CA LYS A 115 7.66 1.43 -11.36
C LYS A 115 7.75 2.70 -10.50
N LEU A 116 8.13 2.52 -9.23
CA LEU A 116 8.41 3.64 -8.32
C LEU A 116 9.68 4.39 -8.73
N GLN A 117 10.68 3.70 -9.27
CA GLN A 117 11.84 4.37 -9.87
C GLN A 117 11.42 5.26 -11.05
N ALA A 118 10.60 4.75 -11.97
CA ALA A 118 10.08 5.55 -13.09
C ALA A 118 9.28 6.78 -12.61
N ALA A 119 8.50 6.64 -11.54
CA ALA A 119 7.81 7.78 -10.92
C ALA A 119 8.78 8.81 -10.33
N ALA A 120 9.83 8.36 -9.61
CA ALA A 120 10.85 9.26 -9.08
C ALA A 120 11.63 9.97 -10.19
N ASP A 121 11.97 9.28 -11.27
CA ASP A 121 12.64 9.83 -12.45
C ASP A 121 11.77 10.90 -13.12
N HIS A 122 10.46 10.64 -13.27
CA HIS A 122 9.51 11.63 -13.78
C HIS A 122 9.48 12.90 -12.93
N LEU A 123 9.38 12.76 -11.60
CA LEU A 123 9.33 13.90 -10.69
C LEU A 123 10.66 14.67 -10.64
N SER A 124 11.79 13.99 -10.84
CA SER A 124 13.10 14.61 -10.97
C SER A 124 13.20 15.47 -12.24
N ALA A 125 12.71 14.96 -13.37
CA ALA A 125 12.68 15.67 -14.64
C ALA A 125 11.68 16.83 -14.68
N ASN A 126 10.58 16.71 -13.93
CA ASN A 126 9.48 17.68 -13.93
C ASN A 126 9.29 18.27 -12.54
N GLN A 127 10.08 19.28 -12.17
CA GLN A 127 10.13 19.80 -10.79
C GLN A 127 8.83 20.43 -10.28
N ALA A 128 7.95 20.87 -11.18
CA ALA A 128 6.65 21.46 -10.84
C ALA A 128 5.54 20.41 -10.61
N ASP A 129 5.72 19.18 -11.10
CA ASP A 129 4.72 18.12 -10.97
C ASP A 129 4.67 17.61 -9.53
N ALA A 130 3.55 17.02 -9.13
CA ALA A 130 3.46 16.22 -7.91
C ALA A 130 2.91 14.83 -8.27
N ILE A 131 2.79 13.96 -7.28
CA ILE A 131 2.17 12.65 -7.45
C ILE A 131 1.10 12.42 -6.40
N LEU A 132 0.00 11.80 -6.82
CA LEU A 132 -1.01 11.20 -5.95
C LEU A 132 -0.87 9.69 -6.04
N ILE A 133 -0.81 9.04 -4.88
CA ILE A 133 -0.75 7.59 -4.74
C ILE A 133 -2.08 7.13 -4.17
N GLU A 134 -2.89 6.45 -4.99
CA GLU A 134 -4.18 5.91 -4.55
C GLU A 134 -4.05 4.42 -4.25
N GLY A 135 -4.14 4.04 -2.97
CA GLY A 135 -4.10 2.65 -2.52
C GLY A 135 -5.46 1.97 -2.62
N ARG A 136 -5.49 0.80 -3.26
CA ARG A 136 -6.68 0.00 -3.55
C ARG A 136 -6.56 -1.42 -3.02
N CYS A 137 -7.69 -2.03 -2.74
CA CYS A 137 -7.84 -3.40 -2.26
C CYS A 137 -8.83 -4.19 -3.10
N ASP A 138 -8.73 -5.52 -3.02
CA ASP A 138 -9.75 -6.39 -3.58
C ASP A 138 -11.01 -6.39 -2.69
N TRP A 139 -12.06 -7.09 -3.14
CA TRP A 139 -13.36 -7.08 -2.48
C TRP A 139 -13.42 -7.93 -1.20
N TYR A 140 -12.37 -8.69 -0.87
CA TYR A 140 -12.36 -9.55 0.32
C TYR A 140 -12.13 -8.72 1.58
N GLY A 141 -12.93 -8.98 2.62
CA GLY A 141 -12.83 -8.28 3.91
C GLY A 141 -13.86 -7.16 4.06
N THR A 142 -13.82 -6.47 5.21
CA THR A 142 -14.72 -5.34 5.48
C THR A 142 -14.23 -4.08 4.77
N ALA A 143 -15.14 -3.14 4.51
CA ALA A 143 -14.80 -1.87 3.88
C ALA A 143 -13.76 -1.08 4.71
N ASP A 144 -13.94 -1.00 6.02
CA ASP A 144 -13.03 -0.29 6.92
C ASP A 144 -11.64 -0.94 6.98
N TYR A 145 -11.59 -2.28 7.00
CA TYR A 145 -10.33 -3.01 6.93
C TYR A 145 -9.59 -2.69 5.62
N ASN A 146 -10.30 -2.75 4.50
CA ASN A 146 -9.74 -2.47 3.19
C ASN A 146 -9.33 -1.01 3.04
N LEU A 147 -10.04 -0.07 3.67
CA LEU A 147 -9.66 1.33 3.71
C LEU A 147 -8.31 1.49 4.43
N ALA A 148 -8.14 0.89 5.61
CA ALA A 148 -6.86 0.92 6.32
C ALA A 148 -5.73 0.21 5.54
N LEU A 149 -6.01 -0.93 4.90
CA LEU A 149 -5.02 -1.65 4.08
C LEU A 149 -4.61 -0.85 2.84
N GLY A 150 -5.55 -0.15 2.19
CA GLY A 150 -5.29 0.73 1.07
C GLY A 150 -4.37 1.89 1.48
N GLU A 151 -4.59 2.46 2.66
CA GLU A 151 -3.73 3.51 3.20
C GLU A 151 -2.31 3.00 3.43
N ARG A 152 -2.15 1.82 4.05
CA ARG A 152 -0.83 1.19 4.22
C ARG A 152 -0.11 0.96 2.90
N ARG A 153 -0.83 0.57 1.84
CA ARG A 153 -0.26 0.40 0.48
C ARG A 153 0.23 1.73 -0.10
N ALA A 154 -0.59 2.77 -0.02
CA ALA A 154 -0.22 4.10 -0.49
C ALA A 154 1.00 4.64 0.27
N ASN A 155 1.01 4.50 1.60
CA ASN A 155 2.12 4.92 2.45
C ASN A 155 3.40 4.12 2.17
N SER A 156 3.30 2.81 1.92
CA SER A 156 4.47 2.00 1.55
C SER A 156 5.11 2.49 0.26
N ALA A 157 4.31 2.89 -0.74
CA ALA A 157 4.80 3.45 -1.99
C ALA A 157 5.38 4.86 -1.78
N ARG A 158 4.73 5.71 -0.98
CA ARG A 158 5.27 7.02 -0.57
C ARG A 158 6.64 6.87 0.07
N ASP A 159 6.76 6.03 1.09
CA ASP A 159 8.00 5.86 1.85
C ASP A 159 9.12 5.38 0.94
N TYR A 160 8.81 4.48 -0.01
CA TYR A 160 9.80 4.06 -1.00
C TYR A 160 10.25 5.22 -1.90
N LEU A 161 9.34 6.08 -2.39
CA LEU A 161 9.69 7.28 -3.17
C LEU A 161 10.56 8.26 -2.37
N LEU A 162 10.30 8.41 -1.06
CA LEU A 162 11.17 9.20 -0.18
C LEU A 162 12.60 8.64 -0.16
N THR A 163 12.77 7.31 -0.13
CA THR A 163 14.11 6.70 -0.22
C THR A 163 14.81 6.91 -1.56
N LEU A 164 14.04 7.19 -2.62
CA LEU A 164 14.55 7.56 -3.94
C LEU A 164 14.89 9.05 -4.06
N GLY A 165 14.64 9.84 -3.00
CA GLY A 165 14.96 11.27 -2.95
C GLY A 165 13.83 12.17 -3.45
N VAL A 166 12.63 11.64 -3.68
CA VAL A 166 11.45 12.48 -3.93
C VAL A 166 11.12 13.23 -2.65
N ARG A 167 10.89 14.54 -2.75
CA ARG A 167 10.52 15.35 -1.58
C ARG A 167 9.10 15.04 -1.13
N ASP A 168 8.89 15.01 0.18
CA ASP A 168 7.61 14.64 0.78
C ASP A 168 6.46 15.57 0.39
N ASP A 169 6.73 16.87 0.26
CA ASP A 169 5.76 17.89 -0.16
C ASP A 169 5.22 17.69 -1.59
N ARG A 170 5.82 16.79 -2.37
CA ARG A 170 5.39 16.45 -3.72
C ARG A 170 4.65 15.11 -3.80
N ILE A 171 4.46 14.42 -2.69
CA ILE A 171 3.79 13.13 -2.62
C ILE A 171 2.51 13.26 -1.81
N ASN A 172 1.39 12.92 -2.43
CA ASN A 172 0.08 12.86 -1.78
C ASN A 172 -0.36 11.39 -1.73
N THR A 173 -1.05 10.98 -0.67
CA THR A 173 -1.62 9.64 -0.54
C THR A 173 -3.12 9.71 -0.34
N LEU A 174 -3.83 8.69 -0.83
CA LEU A 174 -5.26 8.51 -0.63
C LEU A 174 -5.57 7.02 -0.58
N SER A 175 -6.38 6.59 0.37
CA SER A 175 -6.94 5.24 0.34
C SER A 175 -8.30 5.24 -0.36
N LYS A 176 -8.44 4.33 -1.32
CA LYS A 176 -9.71 4.01 -1.97
C LYS A 176 -10.30 2.70 -1.42
N GLY A 177 -9.55 1.98 -0.59
CA GLY A 177 -9.93 0.67 -0.07
C GLY A 177 -10.48 -0.24 -1.16
N SER A 178 -11.61 -0.89 -0.87
CA SER A 178 -12.32 -1.76 -1.80
C SER A 178 -13.48 -1.06 -2.54
N LEU A 179 -13.55 0.28 -2.51
CA LEU A 179 -14.69 1.04 -3.07
C LEU A 179 -14.91 0.81 -4.57
N GLU A 180 -13.83 0.54 -5.30
CA GLU A 180 -13.83 0.31 -6.75
C GLU A 180 -13.50 -1.14 -7.11
N ALA A 181 -13.48 -2.04 -6.12
CA ALA A 181 -13.11 -3.44 -6.33
C ALA A 181 -14.22 -4.19 -7.09
N THR A 182 -13.82 -5.11 -7.96
CA THR A 182 -14.80 -5.95 -8.67
C THR A 182 -15.24 -7.10 -7.77
N SER A 183 -16.49 -7.06 -7.32
CA SER A 183 -17.07 -8.10 -6.46
C SER A 183 -17.24 -9.44 -7.19
N GLY A 184 -17.10 -10.55 -6.46
CA GLY A 184 -17.41 -11.90 -6.97
C GLY A 184 -16.27 -12.58 -7.73
N LEU A 185 -15.13 -11.91 -7.91
CA LEU A 185 -13.93 -12.53 -8.48
C LEU A 185 -13.27 -13.48 -7.49
N SER A 186 -12.61 -14.53 -7.99
CA SER A 186 -11.78 -15.40 -7.14
C SER A 186 -10.56 -14.65 -6.58
N LYS A 187 -9.91 -15.21 -5.56
CA LYS A 187 -8.64 -14.65 -4.99
C LYS A 187 -7.53 -14.47 -6.04
N SER A 188 -7.49 -15.36 -7.04
CA SER A 188 -6.52 -15.31 -8.13
C SER A 188 -6.80 -14.13 -9.06
N GLU A 189 -8.07 -13.97 -9.47
CA GLU A 189 -8.50 -12.94 -10.43
C GLU A 189 -8.55 -11.54 -9.82
N SER A 190 -8.93 -11.44 -8.54
CA SER A 190 -9.00 -10.18 -7.80
C SER A 190 -7.64 -9.51 -7.57
N GLY A 191 -6.54 -10.15 -7.96
CA GLY A 191 -5.20 -9.57 -7.84
C GLY A 191 -4.98 -8.27 -8.59
N GLN A 192 -5.79 -8.02 -9.63
CA GLN A 192 -5.76 -6.75 -10.35
C GLN A 192 -6.19 -5.54 -9.50
N ASP A 193 -6.97 -5.76 -8.43
CA ASP A 193 -7.46 -4.68 -7.55
C ASP A 193 -6.52 -4.38 -6.38
N ARG A 194 -5.56 -5.28 -6.10
CA ARG A 194 -4.54 -5.09 -5.07
C ARG A 194 -3.38 -4.24 -5.57
N ARG A 195 -3.58 -2.92 -5.64
CA ARG A 195 -2.59 -2.01 -6.23
C ARG A 195 -2.54 -0.64 -5.58
N ALA A 196 -1.49 0.11 -5.90
CA ALA A 196 -1.40 1.55 -5.70
C ALA A 196 -1.22 2.22 -7.07
N ASP A 197 -2.18 3.06 -7.45
CA ASP A 197 -2.14 3.78 -8.72
C ASP A 197 -1.31 5.06 -8.55
N LEU A 198 -0.37 5.25 -9.48
CA LEU A 198 0.57 6.37 -9.49
C LEU A 198 0.06 7.43 -10.47
N ILE A 199 -0.38 8.57 -9.95
CA ILE A 199 -1.10 9.58 -10.73
C ILE A 199 -0.30 10.88 -10.70
N ILE A 200 0.08 11.38 -11.88
CA ILE A 200 0.79 12.65 -11.97
C ILE A 200 -0.19 13.80 -11.72
N LEU A 201 0.22 14.75 -10.89
CA LEU A 201 -0.50 15.97 -10.59
C LEU A 201 0.20 17.16 -11.24
N LYS A 202 -0.53 17.98 -11.99
CA LYS A 202 -0.02 19.23 -12.59
C LYS A 202 -0.93 20.41 -12.26
N LYS A 203 -0.34 21.58 -12.04
CA LYS A 203 -1.06 22.85 -11.93
C LYS A 203 -1.19 23.50 -13.30
#